data_AF-A0A662GDT2-F1
#
_entry.id   AF-A0A662GDT2-F1
#
_cell.length_a   1.000
_cell.length_b   1.000
_cell.length_c   1.000
_cell.angle_alpha   90.00
_cell.angle_beta   90.00
_cell.angle_gamma   90.00
#
_symmetry.space_group_name_H-M   'P 1'
#
loop_
_entity.id
_entity.type
_entity.pdbx_description
1 polymer ?
#
loop_
_entity_poly.entity_id
_entity_poly.type
_entity_poly.pdbx_seq_one_letter_code
_entity_poly.pdbx_strand_id
1 'polypeptide(L)'
;MAKIKIVFESIGEVEVELIDKNPKTRDAILAALPIESRANTWGDEIYFSTPVDVGEENSQEVVEKGDVAYWPPGRSICLFFGPTPASRGPDEI
;
A
#
# COMPACT_ATOMS: atom_id res chain seq x y z
N MET A 1 -1.50 -7.53 16.14
CA MET A 1 -1.53 -7.02 14.76
C MET A 1 -2.05 -5.59 14.81
N ALA A 2 -1.37 -4.66 14.14
CA ALA A 2 -1.76 -3.26 14.12
C ALA A 2 -2.75 -3.01 12.98
N LYS A 3 -3.65 -2.05 13.15
CA LYS A 3 -4.60 -1.67 12.10
C LYS A 3 -4.50 -0.18 11.84
N ILE A 4 -4.60 0.18 10.57
CA ILE A 4 -4.68 1.57 10.14
C ILE A 4 -5.98 1.76 9.37
N LYS A 5 -6.50 2.98 9.39
CA LYS A 5 -7.66 3.38 8.63
C LYS A 5 -7.22 4.38 7.56
N ILE A 6 -7.61 4.12 6.33
CA ILE A 6 -7.42 5.04 5.21
C ILE A 6 -8.78 5.62 4.87
N VAL A 7 -8.87 6.95 4.86
CA VAL A 7 -10.12 7.68 4.60
C VAL A 7 -9.99 8.42 3.27
N PHE A 8 -10.82 8.06 2.30
CA PHE A 8 -10.93 8.72 1.01
C PHE A 8 -12.18 9.59 0.98
N GLU A 9 -12.06 10.83 0.49
CA GLU A 9 -13.20 11.75 0.39
C GLU A 9 -14.35 11.20 -0.48
N SER A 10 -14.03 10.48 -1.56
CA SER A 10 -15.01 10.01 -2.55
C SER A 10 -15.43 8.55 -2.40
N ILE A 11 -14.63 7.72 -1.70
CA ILE A 11 -14.81 6.25 -1.62
C ILE A 11 -15.24 5.83 -0.21
N GLY A 12 -14.95 6.64 0.81
CA GLY A 12 -15.19 6.30 2.21
C GLY A 12 -13.95 5.73 2.90
N GLU A 13 -14.16 4.81 3.84
CA GLU A 13 -13.11 4.31 4.72
C GLU A 13 -12.71 2.87 4.36
N VAL A 14 -11.40 2.59 4.41
CA VAL A 14 -10.83 1.25 4.27
C VAL A 14 -10.00 0.95 5.51
N GLU A 15 -10.25 -0.19 6.13
CA GLU A 15 -9.41 -0.71 7.21
C GLU A 15 -8.32 -1.61 6.62
N VAL A 16 -7.08 -1.38 7.03
CA VAL A 16 -5.92 -2.17 6.62
C VAL A 16 -5.30 -2.79 7.84
N GLU A 17 -5.13 -4.10 7.81
CA GLU A 17 -4.38 -4.84 8.82
C GLU A 17 -2.91 -4.95 8.41
N LEU A 18 -2.03 -4.48 9.30
CA LEU A 18 -0.60 -4.55 9.09
C LEU A 18 -0.06 -5.86 9.68
N ILE A 19 0.51 -6.68 8.79
CA ILE A 19 1.13 -7.96 9.14
C ILE A 19 2.59 -7.79 9.55
N ASP A 20 3.13 -8.78 10.26
CA ASP A 20 4.49 -8.73 10.81
C ASP A 20 5.59 -9.15 9.82
N LYS A 21 5.26 -9.22 8.52
CA LYS A 21 6.20 -9.60 7.46
C LYS A 21 7.27 -8.53 7.22
N ASN A 22 6.95 -7.26 7.47
CA ASN A 22 7.82 -6.10 7.23
C ASN A 22 7.83 -5.17 8.45
N PRO A 23 8.46 -5.59 9.57
CA PRO A 23 8.35 -4.87 10.84
C PRO A 23 8.96 -3.46 10.78
N LYS A 24 10.06 -3.22 10.05
CA LYS A 24 10.66 -1.88 9.95
C LYS A 24 9.75 -0.94 9.17
N THR A 25 9.23 -1.41 8.04
CA THR A 25 8.28 -0.63 7.22
C THR A 25 7.00 -0.33 8.00
N ARG A 26 6.44 -1.35 8.67
CA ARG A 26 5.26 -1.19 9.54
C ARG A 26 5.48 -0.11 10.59
N ASP A 27 6.58 -0.21 11.35
CA ASP A 27 6.84 0.70 12.47
C ASP A 27 7.09 2.13 11.99
N ALA A 28 7.76 2.30 10.85
CA ALA A 28 7.99 3.61 10.25
C ALA A 28 6.69 4.26 9.76
N ILE A 29 5.79 3.49 9.13
CA ILE A 29 4.47 3.98 8.71
C ILE A 29 3.63 4.37 9.92
N LEU A 30 3.57 3.53 10.96
CA LEU A 30 2.84 3.82 12.19
C LEU A 30 3.36 5.08 12.90
N ALA A 31 4.68 5.29 12.93
CA ALA A 31 5.30 6.47 13.54
C ALA A 31 5.03 7.78 12.75
N ALA A 32 4.72 7.68 11.46
CA ALA A 32 4.43 8.82 10.60
C ALA A 32 2.95 9.22 10.57
N LEU A 33 2.07 8.43 11.18
CA LEU A 33 0.63 8.76 11.23
C LEU A 33 0.37 9.99 12.11
N PRO A 34 -0.63 10.83 11.75
CA PRO A 34 -1.46 10.76 10.54
C PRO A 34 -0.74 11.24 9.27
N ILE A 35 -1.08 10.65 8.13
CA ILE A 35 -0.54 11.02 6.80
C ILE A 35 -1.70 11.53 5.93
N GLU A 36 -1.54 12.71 5.36
CA GLU A 36 -2.43 13.24 4.32
C GLU A 36 -1.71 13.23 2.97
N SER A 37 -2.38 12.72 1.94
CA SER A 37 -1.82 12.60 0.60
C SER A 37 -2.91 12.53 -0.46
N ARG A 38 -2.51 12.66 -1.73
CA ARG A 38 -3.42 12.52 -2.87
C ARG A 38 -3.38 11.08 -3.38
N ALA A 39 -4.52 10.42 -3.37
CA ALA A 39 -4.69 9.12 -3.99
C ALA A 39 -4.59 9.21 -5.52
N ASN A 40 -3.83 8.30 -6.11
CA ASN A 40 -3.72 8.07 -7.54
C ASN A 40 -4.14 6.64 -7.85
N THR A 41 -4.48 6.37 -9.11
CA THR A 41 -4.86 5.03 -9.57
C THR A 41 -3.99 4.56 -10.72
N TRP A 42 -3.72 3.27 -10.76
CA TRP A 42 -3.03 2.61 -11.86
C TRP A 42 -3.68 1.26 -12.16
N GLY A 43 -4.67 1.25 -13.07
CA GLY A 43 -5.56 0.09 -13.21
C GLY A 43 -6.37 -0.13 -11.93
N ASP A 44 -6.37 -1.36 -11.42
CA ASP A 44 -7.03 -1.74 -10.17
C ASP A 44 -6.09 -1.68 -8.93
N GLU A 45 -5.21 -0.68 -8.94
CA GLU A 45 -4.34 -0.29 -7.83
C GLU A 45 -4.62 1.16 -7.44
N ILE A 46 -4.70 1.43 -6.14
CA ILE A 46 -4.64 2.79 -5.58
C ILE A 46 -3.28 2.96 -4.90
N TYR A 47 -2.60 4.06 -5.18
CA TYR A 47 -1.36 4.40 -4.49
C TYR A 47 -1.32 5.86 -4.06
N PHE A 48 -0.64 6.13 -2.96
CA PHE A 48 -0.42 7.49 -2.45
C PHE A 48 0.93 7.59 -1.75
N SER A 49 1.60 8.72 -1.93
CA SER A 49 2.91 8.97 -1.33
C SER A 49 2.80 9.22 0.17
N THR A 50 3.87 8.89 0.87
CA THR A 50 4.05 9.06 2.32
C THR A 50 5.34 9.84 2.59
N PRO A 51 5.48 10.48 3.77
CA PRO A 51 6.74 11.09 4.18
C PRO A 51 7.79 10.07 4.64
N VAL A 52 7.46 8.77 4.65
CA VAL A 52 8.33 7.71 5.13
C VAL A 52 9.41 7.43 4.09
N ASP A 53 10.65 7.29 4.54
CA ASP A 53 11.81 6.96 3.71
C ASP A 53 12.48 5.71 4.29
N VAL A 54 11.97 4.54 3.91
CA VAL A 54 12.55 3.24 4.24
C VAL A 54 12.87 2.49 2.95
N GLY A 55 13.97 1.74 2.97
CA GLY A 55 14.36 0.87 1.87
C GLY A 55 13.50 -0.39 1.79
N GLU A 56 13.86 -1.26 0.86
CA GLU A 56 13.26 -2.58 0.70
C GLU A 56 13.42 -3.45 1.96
N GLU A 57 12.34 -4.14 2.33
CA GLU A 57 12.28 -5.13 3.40
C GLU A 57 11.42 -6.28 2.87
N ASN A 58 11.92 -7.51 2.82
CA ASN A 58 11.21 -8.71 2.32
C ASN A 58 10.36 -8.47 1.05
N SER A 59 10.95 -7.80 0.05
CA SER A 59 10.30 -7.44 -1.22
C SER A 59 9.73 -8.65 -1.96
N GLN A 60 8.62 -8.44 -2.67
CA GLN A 60 7.97 -9.43 -3.52
C GLN A 60 7.61 -8.79 -4.86
N GLU A 61 7.68 -9.58 -5.93
CA GLU A 61 7.30 -9.14 -7.28
C GLU A 61 5.83 -9.38 -7.60
N VAL A 62 5.16 -10.25 -6.84
CA VAL A 62 3.76 -10.67 -7.05
C VAL A 62 3.02 -10.48 -5.73
N VAL A 63 1.81 -9.94 -5.81
CA VAL A 63 0.94 -9.66 -4.66
C VAL A 63 -0.43 -10.29 -4.88
N GLU A 64 -1.19 -10.46 -3.81
CA GLU A 64 -2.54 -10.98 -3.90
C GLU A 64 -3.58 -9.85 -3.86
N LYS A 65 -4.76 -10.10 -4.42
CA LYS A 65 -5.87 -9.17 -4.29
C LYS A 65 -6.19 -8.93 -2.81
N GLY A 66 -6.20 -7.67 -2.40
CA GLY A 66 -6.39 -7.24 -1.02
C GLY A 66 -5.09 -6.95 -0.28
N ASP A 67 -3.93 -7.23 -0.89
CA ASP A 67 -2.65 -6.89 -0.29
C ASP A 67 -2.45 -5.36 -0.22
N VAL A 68 -1.67 -4.98 0.78
CA VAL A 68 -1.16 -3.63 0.95
C VAL A 68 0.36 -3.71 0.98
N ALA A 69 0.99 -3.00 0.05
CA ALA A 69 2.45 -2.95 -0.04
C ALA A 69 2.96 -1.52 0.17
N TYR A 70 4.23 -1.42 0.52
CA TYR A 70 4.97 -0.18 0.48
C TYR A 70 5.96 -0.24 -0.67
N TRP A 71 5.94 0.76 -1.55
CA TRP A 71 6.83 0.88 -2.69
C TRP A 71 7.92 1.93 -2.41
N PRO A 72 9.16 1.51 -2.08
CA PRO A 72 10.22 2.44 -1.67
C PRO A 72 10.59 3.51 -2.71
N PRO A 73 10.72 3.21 -4.03
CA PRO A 73 11.09 4.22 -5.01
C PRO A 73 10.12 5.41 -5.08
N GLY A 74 8.83 5.16 -4.90
CA GLY A 74 7.80 6.19 -4.86
C GLY A 74 7.42 6.64 -3.45
N ARG A 75 8.07 6.09 -2.40
CA ARG A 75 7.69 6.27 -0.98
C ARG A 75 6.18 6.13 -0.75
N SER A 76 5.56 5.18 -1.43
CA SER A 76 4.11 5.10 -1.56
C SER A 76 3.54 3.86 -0.88
N ILE A 77 2.34 3.99 -0.33
CA ILE A 77 1.51 2.83 0.02
C ILE A 77 0.67 2.49 -1.20
N CYS A 78 0.60 1.21 -1.53
CA CYS A 78 -0.16 0.64 -2.64
C CYS A 78 -1.24 -0.30 -2.09
N LEU A 79 -2.47 -0.15 -2.57
CA LEU A 79 -3.64 -0.98 -2.26
C LEU A 79 -4.06 -1.71 -3.54
N PHE A 80 -3.97 -3.04 -3.53
CA PHE A 80 -4.28 -3.85 -4.70
C PHE A 80 -5.68 -4.45 -4.59
N PHE A 81 -6.57 -4.12 -5.54
CA PHE A 81 -7.95 -4.68 -5.57
C PHE A 81 -8.29 -5.38 -6.88
N GLY A 82 -7.32 -5.50 -7.79
CA GLY A 82 -7.39 -6.21 -9.05
C GLY A 82 -6.08 -6.06 -9.84
N PRO A 83 -6.06 -6.47 -11.12
CA PRO A 83 -4.86 -6.41 -11.96
C PRO A 83 -4.41 -4.97 -12.25
N THR A 84 -3.10 -4.79 -12.35
CA THR A 84 -2.48 -3.54 -12.78
C THR A 84 -2.23 -3.56 -14.29
N PRO A 85 -1.90 -2.42 -14.94
CA PRO A 85 -1.51 -2.42 -16.34
C PRO A 85 -0.24 -3.23 -16.66
N ALA A 86 0.54 -3.63 -15.64
CA ALA A 86 1.70 -4.50 -15.81
C ALA A 86 1.36 -6.00 -15.78
N SER A 87 0.16 -6.37 -15.31
CA SER A 87 -0.31 -7.75 -15.25
C SER A 87 -0.38 -8.40 -16.65
N ARG A 88 0.06 -9.66 -16.79
CA ARG A 88 0.05 -10.38 -18.08
C ARG A 88 -1.24 -11.17 -18.30
N GLY A 89 -2.12 -11.23 -17.30
CA GLY A 89 -3.43 -11.87 -17.36
C GLY A 89 -4.40 -11.28 -16.33
N PRO A 90 -5.70 -11.60 -16.43
CA PRO A 90 -6.73 -11.07 -15.53
C PRO A 90 -6.57 -11.50 -14.06
N ASP A 91 -5.79 -12.55 -13.80
CA ASP A 91 -5.55 -13.12 -12.48
C ASP A 91 -4.15 -12.83 -11.92
N GLU A 92 -3.28 -12.13 -12.67
CA GLU A 92 -1.93 -11.77 -12.21
C GLU A 92 -1.99 -10.39 -11.56
N ILE A 93 -1.56 -10.29 -10.30
CA ILE A 93 -1.55 -9.05 -9.50
C ILE A 93 -0.16 -8.88 -8.90
#